data_AF-F3FE93-F1
#
_entry.id   AF-F3FE93-F1
#
_cell.length_a   1.000
_cell.length_b   1.000
_cell.length_c   1.000
_cell.angle_alpha   90.00
_cell.angle_beta   90.00
_cell.angle_gamma   90.00
#
_symmetry.space_group_name_H-M   'P 1'
#
loop_
_entity.id
_entity.type
_entity.pdbx_description
1 polymer ?
#
loop_
_entity_poly.entity_id
_entity_poly.type
_entity_poly.pdbx_seq_one_letter_code
_entity_poly.pdbx_strand_id
1 'polypeptide(L)'
;MITLDLHGEAQSELMVSESGAYAMMVHHYHAENRGLRQWLTHEVVPALRDGQVPFDDCTPNLSMLQWPGLSVSMLHWHSEPWIRLRDMPMLLAHPQMQVEGRPRSLGRPWWRAVLPASRLG
;
A
#
# COMPACT_ATOMS: atom_id res chain seq x y z
N MET A 1 0.26 17.69 -23.27
CA MET A 1 0.98 16.99 -24.34
C MET A 1 2.38 16.73 -23.81
N ILE A 2 2.77 15.48 -23.64
CA ILE A 2 4.10 15.11 -23.13
C ILE A 2 5.00 14.92 -24.35
N THR A 3 6.21 15.48 -24.31
CA THR A 3 7.21 15.34 -25.37
C THR A 3 8.25 14.31 -24.96
N LEU A 4 8.51 13.32 -25.80
CA LEU A 4 9.58 12.34 -25.59
C LEU A 4 10.78 12.72 -26.47
N ASP A 5 11.98 12.61 -25.92
CA ASP A 5 13.20 12.70 -26.70
C ASP A 5 13.42 11.36 -27.40
N LEU A 6 13.16 11.34 -28.70
CA LEU A 6 13.37 10.19 -29.56
C LEU A 6 14.48 10.55 -30.54
N HIS A 7 15.66 9.97 -30.34
CA HIS A 7 16.84 10.18 -31.20
C HIS A 7 17.36 11.64 -31.21
N GLY A 8 17.20 12.40 -30.14
CA GLY A 8 17.69 13.78 -30.02
C GLY A 8 16.66 14.84 -30.43
N GLU A 9 15.45 14.44 -30.85
CA GLU A 9 14.37 15.32 -31.25
C GLU A 9 13.18 15.14 -30.31
N ALA A 10 12.65 16.27 -29.81
CA ALA A 10 11.46 16.27 -28.95
C ALA A 10 10.20 16.08 -29.79
N GLN A 11 9.59 14.89 -29.71
CA GLN A 11 8.38 14.55 -30.45
C GLN A 11 7.17 14.44 -29.52
N SER A 12 6.02 14.92 -29.99
CA SER A 12 4.74 14.79 -29.28
C SER A 12 4.15 13.41 -29.52
N GLU A 13 4.21 12.54 -28.52
CA GLU A 13 3.71 11.16 -28.63
C GLU A 13 2.47 10.95 -27.76
N LEU A 14 1.61 10.01 -28.18
CA LEU A 14 0.50 9.55 -27.35
C LEU A 14 1.04 8.62 -26.25
N MET A 15 0.79 8.97 -24.99
CA MET A 15 1.14 8.14 -23.85
C MET A 15 -0.09 7.42 -23.32
N VAL A 16 0.09 6.16 -22.93
CA VAL A 16 -0.89 5.38 -22.19
C VAL A 16 -0.51 5.37 -20.71
N SER A 17 -1.47 5.62 -19.82
CA SER A 17 -1.25 5.47 -18.39
C SER A 17 -1.05 3.99 -18.03
N GLU A 18 -0.37 3.69 -16.92
CA GLU A 18 -0.22 2.32 -16.42
C GLU A 18 -1.58 1.62 -16.30
N SER A 19 -2.57 2.29 -15.70
CA SER A 19 -3.94 1.78 -15.57
C SER A 19 -4.62 1.51 -16.92
N GLY A 20 -4.39 2.37 -17.93
CA GLY A 20 -4.88 2.18 -19.28
C GLY A 20 -4.24 0.97 -19.97
N ALA A 21 -2.94 0.76 -19.78
CA ALA A 21 -2.23 -0.39 -20.31
C ALA A 21 -2.76 -1.70 -19.71
N TYR A 22 -3.03 -1.74 -18.39
CA TYR A 22 -3.68 -2.88 -17.74
C TYR A 22 -5.11 -3.12 -18.24
N ALA A 23 -5.91 -2.05 -18.38
CA ALA A 23 -7.27 -2.16 -18.91
C ALA A 23 -7.25 -2.77 -20.33
N MET A 24 -6.32 -2.35 -21.19
CA MET A 24 -6.16 -2.94 -22.52
C MET A 24 -5.81 -4.43 -22.48
N MET A 25 -4.93 -4.86 -21.57
CA MET A 25 -4.59 -6.28 -21.44
C MET A 25 -5.78 -7.15 -21.00
N VAL A 26 -6.68 -6.60 -20.17
CA VAL A 26 -7.88 -7.28 -19.70
C VAL A 26 -8.97 -7.31 -20.78
N HIS A 27 -9.24 -6.17 -21.41
CA HIS A 27 -10.33 -6.03 -22.36
C HIS A 27 -10.00 -6.55 -23.77
N HIS A 28 -8.73 -6.54 -24.17
CA HIS A 28 -8.27 -6.97 -25.50
C HIS A 28 -7.28 -8.12 -25.40
N TYR A 29 -7.73 -9.22 -24.80
CA TYR A 29 -6.91 -10.41 -24.59
C TYR A 29 -6.69 -11.19 -25.90
N HIS A 30 -5.46 -11.15 -26.42
CA HIS A 30 -5.02 -11.97 -27.57
C HIS A 30 -3.88 -12.91 -27.17
N ALA A 31 -3.95 -14.18 -27.56
CA ALA A 31 -2.96 -15.20 -27.18
C ALA A 31 -1.55 -14.90 -27.73
N GLU A 32 -1.47 -14.28 -28.91
CA GLU A 32 -0.24 -13.86 -29.58
C GLU A 32 0.50 -12.76 -28.81
N ASN A 33 -0.23 -11.95 -28.03
CA ASN A 33 0.34 -10.86 -27.23
C ASN A 33 0.83 -11.32 -25.85
N ARG A 34 1.03 -12.63 -25.63
CA ARG A 34 1.56 -13.15 -24.35
C ARG A 34 2.93 -12.57 -24.03
N GLY A 35 3.82 -12.49 -25.03
CA GLY A 35 5.15 -11.90 -24.87
C GLY A 35 5.09 -10.43 -24.46
N LEU A 36 4.21 -9.65 -25.10
CA LEU A 36 4.01 -8.24 -24.75
C LEU A 36 3.49 -8.07 -23.32
N ARG A 37 2.53 -8.90 -22.89
CA ARG A 37 2.05 -8.88 -21.49
C ARG A 37 3.16 -9.23 -20.51
N GLN A 38 3.92 -10.29 -20.80
CA GLN A 38 5.01 -10.70 -19.93
C GLN A 38 6.06 -9.58 -19.80
N TRP A 39 6.46 -9.00 -20.93
CA TRP A 39 7.39 -7.89 -20.97
C TRP A 39 6.88 -6.66 -20.19
N LEU A 40 5.63 -6.25 -20.43
CA LEU A 40 5.05 -5.09 -19.73
C LEU A 40 4.96 -5.32 -18.21
N THR A 41 4.48 -6.49 -17.79
CA THR A 41 4.25 -6.80 -16.36
C THR A 41 5.54 -7.08 -15.59
N HIS A 42 6.53 -7.72 -16.21
CA HIS A 42 7.73 -8.19 -15.49
C HIS A 42 8.97 -7.33 -15.73
N GLU A 43 9.00 -6.51 -16.78
CA GLU A 43 10.16 -5.67 -17.10
C GLU A 43 9.81 -4.19 -17.04
N VAL A 44 8.81 -3.75 -17.80
CA VAL A 44 8.51 -2.31 -17.95
C VAL A 44 7.94 -1.70 -16.67
N VAL A 45 6.85 -2.27 -16.12
CA VAL A 45 6.21 -1.70 -14.91
C VAL A 45 7.15 -1.72 -13.71
N PRO A 46 7.88 -2.81 -13.41
CA PRO A 46 8.88 -2.80 -12.35
C PRO A 46 9.96 -1.73 -12.55
N ALA A 47 10.54 -1.61 -13.75
CA ALA A 47 11.56 -0.60 -14.03
C ALA A 47 11.04 0.84 -13.87
N LEU A 48 9.79 1.11 -14.26
CA LEU A 48 9.15 2.41 -14.03
C LEU A 48 8.97 2.68 -12.53
N ARG A 49 8.57 1.68 -11.74
CA ARG A 49 8.41 1.85 -10.29
C ARG A 49 9.74 2.04 -9.57
N ASP A 50 10.76 1.29 -9.95
CA ASP A 50 12.10 1.39 -9.37
C ASP A 50 12.73 2.78 -9.66
N GLY A 51 12.44 3.36 -10.84
CA GLY A 51 12.91 4.69 -11.23
C GLY A 51 12.08 5.86 -10.68
N GLN A 52 10.88 5.62 -10.17
CA GLN A 52 9.93 6.65 -9.69
C GLN A 52 9.92 6.81 -8.17
N VAL A 53 11.00 6.47 -7.46
CA VAL A 53 11.08 6.69 -5.99
C VAL A 53 11.93 7.91 -5.62
N PRO A 54 11.44 9.16 -5.77
CA PRO A 54 11.53 10.08 -4.64
C PRO A 54 10.73 9.47 -3.48
N PHE A 55 11.19 9.65 -2.24
CA PHE A 55 10.40 9.34 -1.04
C PHE A 55 9.10 10.16 -1.08
N ASP A 56 8.07 9.64 -1.73
CA ASP A 56 6.72 10.19 -1.69
C ASP A 56 6.04 9.58 -0.46
N ASP A 57 5.43 10.43 0.36
CA ASP A 57 4.72 10.09 1.61
C ASP A 57 3.57 9.09 1.39
N CYS A 58 3.25 8.81 0.13
CA CYS A 58 2.28 7.82 -0.33
C CYS A 58 2.83 6.39 -0.43
N THR A 59 4.14 6.16 -0.28
CA THR A 59 4.73 4.83 -0.39
C THR A 59 4.53 4.03 0.90
N PRO A 60 4.03 2.77 0.83
CA PRO A 60 3.95 1.91 2.01
C PRO A 60 5.32 1.70 2.64
N ASN A 61 5.50 2.20 3.86
CA ASN A 61 6.73 2.01 4.63
C ASN A 61 6.44 1.25 5.92
N LEU A 62 7.17 0.17 6.17
CA LEU A 62 7.05 -0.59 7.41
C LEU A 62 8.08 -0.09 8.42
N SER A 63 7.60 0.31 9.59
CA SER A 63 8.41 0.70 10.74
C SER A 63 8.02 -0.11 11.98
N MET A 64 8.72 0.14 13.09
CA MET A 64 8.43 -0.51 14.37
C MET A 64 8.21 0.55 15.45
N LEU A 65 7.01 0.56 16.02
CA LEU A 65 6.71 1.34 17.21
C LEU A 65 7.28 0.61 18.43
N GLN A 66 8.16 1.28 19.17
CA GLN A 66 8.80 0.71 20.36
C GLN A 66 8.28 1.40 21.62
N TRP A 67 7.62 0.63 22.47
CA TRP A 67 7.30 0.98 23.85
C TRP A 67 8.09 0.09 24.81
N PRO A 68 8.29 0.48 26.08
CA PRO A 68 8.97 -0.34 27.06
C PRO A 68 8.26 -1.69 27.26
N GLY A 69 8.87 -2.76 26.74
CA GLY A 69 8.33 -4.12 26.82
C GLY A 69 7.30 -4.49 25.74
N LEU A 70 7.03 -3.61 24.77
CA LEU A 70 6.15 -3.91 23.63
C LEU A 70 6.69 -3.28 22.34
N SER A 71 6.84 -4.08 21.29
CA SER A 71 7.16 -3.59 19.94
C SER A 71 6.05 -4.00 18.98
N VAL A 72 5.55 -3.06 18.19
CA VAL A 72 4.46 -3.30 17.25
C VAL A 72 4.85 -2.83 15.85
N SER A 73 4.58 -3.65 14.84
CA SER A 73 4.77 -3.27 13.44
C SER A 73 3.78 -2.18 13.04
N MET A 74 4.29 -1.10 12.45
CA MET A 74 3.50 0.03 11.96
C MET A 74 3.70 0.18 10.45
N LEU A 75 2.62 0.40 9.72
CA LEU A 75 2.64 0.72 8.29
C LEU A 75 2.36 2.21 8.14
N HIS A 76 3.30 2.97 7.58
CA HIS A 76 3.07 4.33 7.12
C HIS A 76 2.52 4.27 5.70
N TRP A 77 1.33 4.82 5.50
CA TRP A 77 0.68 4.88 4.19
C TRP A 77 -0.07 6.20 4.09
N HIS A 78 0.24 7.01 3.07
CA HIS A 78 -0.32 8.36 2.86
C HIS A 78 -0.18 9.24 4.10
N SER A 79 1.04 9.33 4.65
CA SER A 79 1.34 10.08 5.88
C SER A 79 0.59 9.63 7.14
N GLU A 80 -0.18 8.54 7.11
CA GLU A 80 -0.90 8.00 8.27
C GLU A 80 -0.26 6.72 8.81
N PRO A 81 -0.10 6.57 10.14
CA PRO A 81 0.37 5.34 10.76
C PRO A 81 -0.78 4.34 10.96
N TRP A 82 -0.64 3.16 10.38
CA TRP A 82 -1.56 2.04 10.50
C TRP A 82 -0.95 0.96 11.37
N ILE A 83 -1.73 0.47 12.33
CA ILE A 83 -1.37 -0.67 13.17
C ILE A 83 -2.34 -1.82 12.90
N ARG A 84 -1.83 -3.05 12.92
CA ARG A 84 -2.69 -4.23 12.72
C ARG A 84 -3.73 -4.31 13.84
N LEU A 85 -5.00 -4.47 13.46
CA LEU A 85 -6.10 -4.59 14.42
C LEU A 85 -5.87 -5.74 15.44
N ARG A 86 -5.22 -6.84 15.01
CA ARG A 86 -4.90 -7.98 15.88
C ARG A 86 -3.96 -7.64 17.03
N ASP A 87 -3.15 -6.58 16.90
CA ASP A 87 -2.18 -6.15 17.90
C ASP A 87 -2.82 -5.16 18.91
N MET A 88 -4.04 -4.65 18.63
CA MET A 88 -4.79 -3.73 19.50
C MET A 88 -5.06 -4.24 20.92
N PRO A 89 -5.39 -5.53 21.16
CA PRO A 89 -5.60 -6.02 22.52
C PRO A 89 -4.36 -5.88 23.40
N MET A 90 -3.17 -6.11 22.83
CA MET A 90 -1.89 -5.95 23.52
C MET A 90 -1.55 -4.47 23.73
N LEU A 91 -1.78 -3.63 22.72
CA LEU A 91 -1.53 -2.19 22.81
C LEU A 91 -2.40 -1.50 23.86
N LEU A 92 -3.69 -1.81 23.91
CA LEU A 92 -4.62 -1.22 24.88
C LEU A 92 -4.38 -1.71 26.32
N ALA A 93 -3.82 -2.90 26.48
CA ALA A 93 -3.37 -3.40 27.78
C ALA A 93 -2.04 -2.76 28.23
N HIS A 94 -1.32 -2.08 27.34
CA HIS A 94 -0.02 -1.51 27.64
C HIS A 94 -0.13 -0.33 28.62
N PRO A 95 0.65 -0.28 29.71
CA PRO A 95 0.55 0.76 30.74
C PRO A 95 0.64 2.19 30.21
N GLN A 96 1.45 2.42 29.17
CA GLN A 96 1.61 3.75 28.58
C GLN A 96 0.41 4.25 27.77
N MET A 97 -0.42 3.34 27.23
CA MET A 97 -1.67 3.71 26.54
C MET A 97 -2.82 3.97 27.53
N GLN A 98 -2.66 3.55 28.79
CA GLN A 98 -3.66 3.74 29.84
C GLN A 98 -3.53 5.09 30.55
N VAL A 99 -2.44 5.82 30.30
CA VAL A 99 -2.15 7.11 30.94
C VAL A 99 -2.80 8.22 30.12
N GLU A 100 -3.69 8.97 30.79
CA GLU A 100 -4.44 10.17 30.34
C GLU A 100 -5.77 9.93 29.62
N GLY A 101 -6.85 9.97 30.40
CA GLY A 101 -8.20 10.29 29.92
C GLY A 101 -9.04 9.08 29.52
N ARG A 102 -9.49 8.30 30.51
CA ARG A 102 -10.59 7.33 30.38
C ARG A 102 -11.73 7.92 29.55
N PRO A 103 -12.00 7.49 28.30
CA PRO A 103 -13.33 7.66 27.76
C PRO A 103 -14.21 6.75 28.61
N ARG A 104 -15.32 7.29 29.11
CA ARG A 104 -16.35 6.53 29.82
C ARG A 104 -16.59 5.21 29.09
N SER A 105 -16.59 4.13 29.86
CA SER A 105 -16.76 2.76 29.37
C SER A 105 -17.89 2.66 28.36
N LEU A 106 -17.55 2.57 27.08
CA LEU A 106 -18.36 1.80 26.15
C LEU A 106 -18.18 0.35 26.61
N GLY A 107 -19.23 -0.26 27.15
CA GLY A 107 -19.21 -1.55 27.86
C GLY A 107 -18.65 -2.74 27.08
N ARG A 108 -18.13 -2.54 25.87
CA ARG A 108 -17.32 -3.47 25.09
C ARG A 108 -16.24 -2.69 24.32
N PRO A 109 -14.99 -3.16 24.29
CA PRO A 109 -13.97 -2.56 23.44
C PRO A 109 -14.39 -2.63 21.97
N TRP A 110 -14.39 -1.50 21.27
CA TRP A 110 -14.80 -1.38 19.87
C TRP A 110 -14.12 -2.40 18.96
N TRP A 111 -12.84 -2.71 19.19
CA TRP A 111 -12.07 -3.67 18.39
C TRP A 111 -12.63 -5.10 18.47
N ARG A 112 -13.33 -5.47 19.55
CA ARG A 112 -14.04 -6.77 19.64
C ARG A 112 -15.25 -6.85 18.71
N ALA A 113 -15.82 -5.72 18.33
CA ALA A 113 -16.89 -5.68 17.33
C ALA A 113 -16.36 -5.79 15.89
N VAL A 114 -15.07 -5.45 15.67
CA VAL A 114 -14.44 -5.40 14.34
C VAL A 114 -13.68 -6.68 14.00
N LEU A 115 -13.39 -7.56 14.97
CA LEU A 115 -12.84 -8.88 14.68
C LEU A 115 -13.93 -9.77 14.07
N PRO A 116 -13.85 -10.17 12.78
CA PRO A 116 -14.67 -11.26 12.30
C PRO A 116 -14.32 -12.49 13.13
N ALA A 117 -15.34 -13.20 13.63
CA ALA A 117 -15.17 -14.52 14.20
C ALA A 117 -14.68 -15.46 13.10
N SER A 118 -13.37 -15.47 12.85
CA SER A 118 -12.73 -16.39 11.95
C SER A 118 -12.83 -17.78 12.56
N ARG A 119 -13.94 -18.47 12.29
CA ARG A 119 -14.04 -19.91 12.46
C ARG A 119 -13.08 -20.51 11.43
N LEU A 120 -11.97 -21.05 11.92
CA LEU A 120 -11.12 -21.97 11.18
C LEU A 120 -11.97 -23.24 10.92
N GLY A 121 -12.27 -23.49 9.66
CA GLY A 121 -12.71 -24.77 9.12
C GLY A 121 -11.63 -25.29 8.19
#